data_AF-A0A973ULE1-F1
#
_entry.id   AF-A0A973ULE1-F1
#
_cell.length_a   1.000
_cell.length_b   1.000
_cell.length_c   1.000
_cell.angle_alpha   90.00
_cell.angle_beta   90.00
_cell.angle_gamma   90.00
#
_symmetry.space_group_name_H-M   'P 1'
#
loop_
_entity.id
_entity.type
_entity.pdbx_description
1 polymer ?
#
loop_
_entity_poly.entity_id
_entity_poly.type
_entity_poly.pdbx_seq_one_letter_code
_entity_poly.pdbx_strand_id
1 'polypeptide(L)'
;MTTTLAGGRAARRQTMRRIRPRRSPAVPLVIALWAGAAAVLWLWWDNTPSLADNTAKILAAGRITGLLAGYLMALVVLQMARVPALERRVGSDRVARWHAMSGRYTVCLVIAHVFLTMWAYALQAGRTLGDVVQQTIDSVNTLPDMGKAAIGTGLLFFIALISIGGIRRRIPYDTWYHVHLLTYASVFLTFWHQITTGNEFAVEPAAKTFWYGLYGV
;
A
#
# COMPACT_ATOMS: atom_id res chain seq x y z
N MET A 1 -19.02 28.96 65.55
CA MET A 1 -19.88 28.08 64.73
C MET A 1 -20.79 29.01 63.94
N THR A 2 -20.77 29.09 62.61
CA THR A 2 -21.28 28.07 61.68
C THR A 2 -20.71 28.28 60.28
N THR A 3 -20.26 27.17 59.68
CA THR A 3 -19.71 27.02 58.34
C THR A 3 -20.84 26.84 57.32
N THR A 4 -20.87 27.60 56.23
CA THR A 4 -21.78 27.36 55.09
C THR A 4 -20.99 26.90 53.86
N LEU A 5 -20.75 25.59 53.78
CA LEU A 5 -20.35 24.86 52.57
C LEU A 5 -21.61 24.48 51.78
N ALA A 6 -22.03 25.30 50.81
CA ALA A 6 -23.18 24.98 49.95
C ALA A 6 -22.95 25.39 48.49
N GLY A 7 -21.83 24.98 47.89
CA GLY A 7 -21.55 25.23 46.46
C GLY A 7 -21.20 23.98 45.63
N GLY A 8 -20.85 22.85 46.25
CA GLY A 8 -20.13 21.78 45.56
C GLY A 8 -20.97 20.79 44.73
N ARG A 9 -22.28 20.67 44.96
CA ARG A 9 -23.09 19.59 44.36
C ARG A 9 -23.78 19.99 43.05
N ALA A 10 -24.14 21.26 42.87
CA ALA A 10 -24.77 21.73 41.62
C ALA A 10 -23.75 21.90 40.48
N ALA A 11 -22.55 22.42 40.77
CA ALA A 11 -21.46 22.58 39.80
C ALA A 11 -20.95 21.23 39.24
N ARG A 12 -21.07 20.14 40.02
CA ARG A 12 -20.65 18.79 39.59
C ARG A 12 -21.65 18.12 38.64
N ARG A 13 -22.89 18.60 38.54
CA ARG A 13 -23.88 18.09 37.57
C ARG A 13 -23.71 18.70 36.16
N GLN A 14 -23.01 19.82 36.03
CA GLN A 14 -22.80 20.51 34.75
C GLN A 14 -21.58 19.99 33.96
N THR A 15 -20.67 19.25 34.60
CA THR A 15 -19.46 18.70 33.96
C THR A 15 -19.68 17.38 33.23
N MET A 16 -20.85 16.75 33.39
CA MET A 16 -21.27 15.60 32.60
C MET A 16 -22.03 16.07 31.34
N ARG A 17 -21.46 17.04 30.61
CA ARG A 17 -21.86 17.24 29.21
C ARG A 17 -21.45 15.96 28.49
N ARG A 18 -22.43 15.06 28.28
CA ARG A 18 -22.31 13.85 27.45
C ARG A 18 -21.40 14.20 26.28
N ILE A 19 -20.19 13.65 26.27
CA ILE A 19 -19.34 13.62 25.08
C ILE A 19 -20.13 12.77 24.11
N ARG A 20 -21.02 13.40 23.35
CA ARG A 20 -21.71 12.78 22.24
C ARG A 20 -20.57 12.26 21.37
N PRO A 21 -20.47 10.96 21.05
CA PRO A 21 -19.42 10.48 20.18
C PRO A 21 -19.60 11.21 18.86
N ARG A 22 -18.79 12.25 18.63
CA ARG A 22 -18.74 12.92 17.33
C ARG A 22 -18.26 11.83 16.39
N ARG A 23 -19.14 11.36 15.51
CA ARG A 23 -18.76 10.45 14.43
C ARG A 23 -17.46 11.00 13.84
N SER A 24 -16.41 10.18 13.89
CA SER A 24 -15.09 10.56 13.43
C SER A 24 -15.23 11.13 12.00
N PRO A 25 -14.79 12.37 11.74
CA PRO A 25 -14.90 12.95 10.40
C PRO A 25 -14.11 12.16 9.34
N ALA A 26 -13.27 11.21 9.76
CA ALA A 26 -12.50 10.28 8.94
C ALA A 26 -13.28 9.05 8.44
N VAL A 27 -14.47 8.74 8.98
CA VAL A 27 -15.27 7.58 8.57
C VAL A 27 -15.50 7.50 7.05
N PRO A 28 -15.93 8.56 6.33
CA PRO A 28 -16.13 8.47 4.89
C PRO A 28 -14.84 8.20 4.12
N LEU A 29 -13.68 8.69 4.59
CA LEU A 29 -12.38 8.42 3.96
C LEU A 29 -11.97 6.96 4.14
N VAL A 30 -12.22 6.40 5.33
CA VAL A 30 -11.97 4.98 5.61
C VAL A 30 -12.90 4.10 4.79
N ILE A 31 -14.17 4.47 4.62
CA ILE A 31 -15.10 3.76 3.73
C ILE A 31 -14.61 3.78 2.28
N ALA A 32 -14.18 4.94 1.78
CA ALA A 32 -13.65 5.05 0.41
C ALA A 32 -12.38 4.19 0.22
N LEU A 33 -11.52 4.12 1.24
CA LEU A 33 -10.33 3.26 1.23
C LEU A 33 -10.71 1.78 1.18
N TRP A 34 -11.65 1.34 2.01
CA TRP A 34 -12.12 -0.06 1.98
C TRP A 34 -12.89 -0.39 0.71
N ALA A 35 -13.64 0.56 0.14
CA ALA A 35 -14.32 0.39 -1.13
C ALA A 35 -13.31 0.21 -2.28
N GLY A 36 -12.21 0.98 -2.30
CA GLY A 36 -11.12 0.78 -3.25
C GLY A 36 -10.46 -0.59 -3.12
N ALA A 37 -10.16 -1.02 -1.89
CA ALA A 37 -9.64 -2.37 -1.65
C ALA A 37 -10.62 -3.46 -2.10
N ALA A 38 -11.93 -3.30 -1.84
CA ALA A 38 -12.95 -4.25 -2.30
C ALA A 38 -13.05 -4.30 -3.83
N ALA A 39 -12.92 -3.16 -4.51
CA ALA A 39 -12.90 -3.11 -5.97
C ALA A 39 -11.69 -3.85 -6.55
N VAL A 40 -10.52 -3.70 -5.93
CA VAL A 40 -9.30 -4.45 -6.30
C VAL A 40 -9.48 -5.95 -6.11
N LEU A 41 -10.07 -6.37 -4.98
CA LEU A 41 -10.36 -7.78 -4.71
C LEU A 41 -11.39 -8.35 -5.70
N TRP A 42 -12.40 -7.55 -6.06
CA TRP A 42 -13.40 -7.94 -7.03
C TRP A 42 -12.79 -8.12 -8.42
N LEU A 43 -11.96 -7.16 -8.87
CA LEU A 43 -11.23 -7.26 -10.14
C LEU A 43 -10.38 -8.54 -10.19
N TRP A 44 -9.64 -8.82 -9.11
CA TRP A 44 -8.83 -10.04 -9.00
C TRP A 44 -9.70 -11.30 -9.07
N TRP A 45 -10.81 -11.33 -8.34
CA TRP A 45 -11.71 -12.49 -8.29
C TRP A 45 -12.30 -12.79 -9.67
N ASP A 46 -12.78 -11.76 -10.37
CA ASP A 46 -13.38 -11.88 -11.70
C ASP A 46 -12.39 -12.39 -12.76
N ASN A 47 -11.11 -12.00 -12.63
CA ASN A 47 -10.03 -12.39 -13.54
C ASN A 47 -9.22 -13.63 -13.08
N THR A 48 -9.66 -14.31 -12.03
CA THR A 48 -8.99 -15.52 -11.51
C THR A 48 -9.64 -16.78 -12.10
N PRO A 49 -8.95 -17.49 -13.01
CA PRO A 49 -9.46 -18.76 -13.56
C PRO A 49 -9.47 -19.87 -12.49
N SER A 50 -10.00 -21.05 -12.85
CA SER A 50 -10.08 -22.21 -11.95
C SER A 50 -8.77 -22.51 -11.22
N LEU A 51 -8.81 -22.50 -9.89
CA LEU A 51 -7.68 -22.79 -9.00
C LEU A 51 -7.50 -24.29 -8.77
N ALA A 52 -7.45 -25.06 -9.86
CA ALA A 52 -7.46 -26.52 -9.82
C ALA A 52 -6.15 -27.11 -9.25
N ASP A 53 -5.00 -26.51 -9.55
CA ASP A 53 -3.69 -26.97 -9.08
C ASP A 53 -3.01 -25.99 -8.12
N ASN A 54 -1.94 -26.45 -7.46
CA ASN A 54 -1.21 -25.66 -6.49
C ASN A 54 -0.43 -24.49 -7.11
N THR A 55 0.06 -24.66 -8.35
CA THR A 55 0.81 -23.62 -9.07
C THR A 55 -0.10 -22.43 -9.39
N ALA A 56 -1.33 -22.69 -9.84
CA ALA A 56 -2.35 -21.69 -10.09
C ALA A 56 -2.72 -20.92 -8.81
N LYS A 57 -2.84 -21.61 -7.66
CA LYS A 57 -3.07 -20.97 -6.36
C LYS A 57 -1.93 -20.04 -5.94
N ILE A 58 -0.69 -20.48 -6.11
CA ILE A 58 0.51 -19.68 -5.80
C ILE A 58 0.55 -18.43 -6.70
N LEU A 59 0.31 -18.59 -8.00
CA LEU A 59 0.29 -17.46 -8.93
C LEU A 59 -0.83 -16.48 -8.60
N ALA A 60 -2.04 -16.98 -8.32
CA ALA A 60 -3.17 -16.14 -7.95
C ALA A 60 -2.91 -15.36 -6.65
N ALA A 61 -2.24 -15.98 -5.66
CA ALA A 61 -1.78 -15.31 -4.45
C ALA A 61 -0.69 -14.26 -4.72
N GLY A 62 0.20 -14.50 -5.69
CA GLY A 62 1.14 -13.49 -6.18
C GLY A 62 0.42 -12.30 -6.82
N ARG A 63 -0.60 -12.54 -7.64
CA ARG A 63 -1.37 -11.49 -8.33
C ARG A 63 -2.14 -10.60 -7.35
N ILE A 64 -2.87 -11.17 -6.39
CA ILE A 64 -3.64 -10.38 -5.41
C ILE A 64 -2.75 -9.52 -4.53
N THR A 65 -1.58 -10.04 -4.11
CA THR A 65 -0.63 -9.26 -3.31
C THR A 65 -0.01 -8.12 -4.12
N GLY A 66 0.25 -8.32 -5.42
CA GLY A 66 0.70 -7.26 -6.34
C GLY A 66 -0.33 -6.15 -6.52
N LEU A 67 -1.60 -6.51 -6.75
CA LEU A 67 -2.69 -5.53 -6.89
C LEU A 67 -2.90 -4.71 -5.60
N LEU A 68 -2.93 -5.38 -4.45
CA LEU A 68 -3.04 -4.70 -3.16
C LEU A 68 -1.82 -3.83 -2.85
N ALA A 69 -0.61 -4.26 -3.25
CA ALA A 69 0.60 -3.46 -3.13
C ALA A 69 0.53 -2.19 -3.97
N GLY A 70 0.11 -2.28 -5.24
CA GLY A 70 -0.09 -1.13 -6.12
C GLY A 70 -1.13 -0.16 -5.54
N TYR A 71 -2.28 -0.68 -5.10
CA TYR A 71 -3.30 0.13 -4.45
C TYR A 71 -2.77 0.85 -3.20
N LEU A 72 -2.08 0.14 -2.29
CA LEU A 72 -1.51 0.76 -1.10
C LEU A 72 -0.39 1.74 -1.44
N MET A 73 0.38 1.52 -2.51
CA MET A 73 1.40 2.46 -2.97
C MET A 73 0.77 3.80 -3.35
N ALA A 74 -0.29 3.79 -4.16
CA ALA A 74 -1.03 5.01 -4.50
C ALA A 74 -1.57 5.70 -3.24
N LEU A 75 -2.09 4.93 -2.27
CA LEU A 75 -2.55 5.48 -1.00
C LEU A 75 -1.41 6.09 -0.16
N VAL A 76 -0.24 5.46 -0.10
CA VAL A 76 0.93 5.97 0.66
C VAL A 76 1.36 7.34 0.13
N VAL A 77 1.38 7.51 -1.20
CA VAL A 77 1.66 8.79 -1.86
C VAL A 77 0.56 9.81 -1.58
N LEU A 78 -0.72 9.44 -1.76
CA LEU A 78 -1.86 10.31 -1.51
C LEU A 78 -1.91 10.85 -0.08
N GLN A 79 -1.55 10.03 0.90
CA GLN A 79 -1.50 10.43 2.30
C GLN A 79 -0.51 11.57 2.56
N MET A 80 0.54 11.73 1.74
CA MET A 80 1.50 12.83 1.85
C MET A 80 1.23 13.99 0.89
N ALA A 81 0.22 13.88 0.02
CA ALA A 81 -0.16 14.92 -0.93
C ALA A 81 -0.89 16.13 -0.30
N ARG A 82 -0.93 16.23 1.05
CA ARG A 82 -1.56 17.33 1.81
C ARG A 82 -2.97 17.69 1.34
N VAL A 83 -3.77 16.67 1.02
CA VAL A 83 -5.13 16.87 0.53
C VAL A 83 -5.98 17.53 1.63
N PRO A 84 -6.64 18.68 1.37
CA PRO A 84 -7.36 19.42 2.40
C PRO A 84 -8.46 18.62 3.12
N ALA A 85 -8.99 17.57 2.49
CA ALA A 85 -9.96 16.68 3.11
C ALA A 85 -9.32 15.78 4.19
N LEU A 86 -8.09 15.30 3.96
CA LEU A 86 -7.33 14.49 4.91
C LEU A 86 -6.88 15.34 6.11
N GLU A 87 -6.35 16.53 5.86
CA GLU A 87 -5.89 17.43 6.92
C GLU A 87 -7.03 17.88 7.83
N ARG A 88 -8.17 18.30 7.25
CA ARG A 88 -9.33 18.79 8.02
C ARG A 88 -10.08 17.68 8.77
N ARG A 89 -10.09 16.44 8.27
CA ARG A 89 -10.91 15.34 8.83
C ARG A 89 -10.12 14.33 9.68
N VAL A 90 -8.83 14.17 9.44
CA VAL A 90 -7.99 13.13 10.07
C VAL A 90 -6.90 13.75 10.94
N GLY A 91 -6.31 14.86 10.48
CA GLY A 91 -5.19 15.54 11.11
C GLY A 91 -3.83 14.95 10.71
N SER A 92 -2.83 15.82 10.55
CA SER A 92 -1.51 15.49 9.98
C SER A 92 -0.76 14.40 10.74
N ASP A 93 -0.79 14.41 12.07
CA ASP A 93 -0.11 13.39 12.88
C ASP A 93 -0.67 12.00 12.66
N ARG A 94 -1.99 11.89 12.48
CA ARG A 94 -2.66 10.61 12.26
C ARG A 94 -2.39 10.10 10.85
N VAL A 95 -2.42 10.99 9.85
CA VAL A 95 -2.08 10.65 8.46
C VAL A 95 -0.62 10.19 8.35
N ALA A 96 0.31 10.83 9.08
CA ALA A 96 1.71 10.39 9.11
C ALA A 96 1.87 8.97 9.70
N ARG A 97 1.10 8.62 10.74
CA ARG A 97 1.07 7.24 11.27
C ARG A 97 0.46 6.26 10.28
N TRP A 98 -0.63 6.65 9.60
CA TRP A 98 -1.22 5.82 8.56
C TRP A 98 -0.24 5.57 7.42
N HIS A 99 0.46 6.60 6.95
CA HIS A 99 1.47 6.49 5.91
C HIS A 99 2.59 5.52 6.31
N ALA A 100 3.09 5.63 7.55
CA ALA A 100 4.13 4.73 8.05
C ALA A 100 3.64 3.27 8.17
N MET A 101 2.35 3.05 8.46
CA MET A 101 1.76 1.71 8.51
C MET A 101 1.47 1.16 7.12
N SER A 102 0.83 1.93 6.24
CA SER A 102 0.55 1.52 4.86
C SER A 102 1.84 1.27 4.09
N GLY A 103 2.89 2.06 4.29
CA GLY A 103 4.20 1.83 3.67
C GLY A 103 4.82 0.49 4.08
N ARG A 104 4.70 0.10 5.37
CA ARG A 104 5.13 -1.23 5.83
C ARG A 104 4.33 -2.34 5.16
N TYR A 105 3.01 -2.21 5.08
CA TYR A 105 2.15 -3.18 4.40
C TYR A 105 2.46 -3.29 2.91
N THR A 106 2.69 -2.16 2.22
CA THR A 106 3.11 -2.14 0.81
C THR A 106 4.39 -2.94 0.63
N VAL A 107 5.43 -2.73 1.44
CA VAL A 107 6.70 -3.46 1.31
C VAL A 107 6.50 -4.96 1.55
N CYS A 108 5.72 -5.36 2.57
CA CYS A 108 5.43 -6.77 2.81
C CYS A 108 4.68 -7.42 1.63
N LEU A 109 3.69 -6.72 1.06
CA LEU A 109 2.93 -7.22 -0.09
C LEU A 109 3.79 -7.27 -1.36
N VAL A 110 4.69 -6.31 -1.59
CA VAL A 110 5.64 -6.37 -2.72
C VAL A 110 6.57 -7.56 -2.58
N ILE A 111 7.12 -7.82 -1.39
CA ILE A 111 7.96 -9.01 -1.14
C ILE A 111 7.18 -10.29 -1.43
N ALA A 112 5.95 -10.40 -0.90
CA ALA A 112 5.09 -11.56 -1.15
C ALA A 112 4.76 -11.71 -2.65
N HIS A 113 4.42 -10.60 -3.33
CA HIS A 113 4.11 -10.56 -4.75
C HIS A 113 5.28 -11.08 -5.60
N VAL A 114 6.47 -10.53 -5.41
CA VAL A 114 7.67 -10.93 -6.16
C VAL A 114 7.99 -12.40 -5.90
N PHE A 115 8.04 -12.81 -4.63
CA PHE A 115 8.38 -14.18 -4.28
C PHE A 115 7.37 -15.21 -4.83
N LEU A 116 6.07 -15.01 -4.58
CA LEU A 116 5.02 -15.93 -5.02
C LEU A 116 4.93 -16.00 -6.54
N THR A 117 5.04 -14.86 -7.24
CA THR A 117 4.94 -14.83 -8.70
C THR A 117 6.14 -15.51 -9.35
N MET A 118 7.37 -15.21 -8.88
CA MET A 118 8.57 -15.86 -9.42
C MET A 118 8.62 -17.35 -9.10
N TRP A 119 8.13 -17.75 -7.92
CA TRP A 119 8.00 -19.17 -7.58
C TRP A 119 6.99 -19.89 -8.47
N ALA A 120 5.82 -19.29 -8.70
CA ALA A 120 4.86 -19.86 -9.65
C ALA A 120 5.44 -19.98 -11.06
N TYR A 121 6.15 -18.97 -11.56
CA TYR A 121 6.82 -19.03 -12.87
C TYR A 121 7.89 -20.12 -12.93
N ALA A 122 8.65 -20.33 -11.85
CA ALA A 122 9.61 -21.42 -11.77
C ALA A 122 8.90 -22.78 -11.88
N LEU A 123 7.80 -22.98 -11.14
CA LEU A 123 7.01 -24.22 -11.20
C LEU A 123 6.40 -24.45 -12.60
N GLN A 124 5.92 -23.40 -13.27
CA GLN A 124 5.41 -23.48 -14.64
C GLN A 124 6.49 -23.86 -15.66
N ALA A 125 7.74 -23.44 -15.41
CA ALA A 125 8.90 -23.81 -16.20
C ALA A 125 9.45 -25.21 -15.86
N GLY A 126 8.78 -25.99 -14.99
CA GLY A 126 9.25 -27.30 -14.53
C GLY A 126 10.46 -27.23 -13.58
N ARG A 127 10.73 -26.05 -13.01
CA ARG A 127 11.83 -25.79 -12.07
C ARG A 127 11.37 -25.89 -10.62
N THR A 128 12.32 -25.80 -9.69
CA THR A 128 12.08 -25.93 -8.25
C THR A 128 12.17 -24.58 -7.53
N LEU A 129 11.91 -24.58 -6.22
CA LEU A 129 12.07 -23.39 -5.38
C LEU A 129 13.52 -22.86 -5.35
N GLY A 130 14.52 -23.71 -5.56
CA GLY A 130 15.93 -23.29 -5.64
C GLY A 130 16.23 -22.38 -6.84
N ASP A 131 15.40 -22.46 -7.87
CA ASP A 131 15.61 -21.76 -9.15
C ASP A 131 14.90 -20.40 -9.21
N VAL A 132 14.26 -19.95 -8.13
CA VAL A 132 13.51 -18.67 -8.08
C VAL A 132 14.38 -17.47 -8.45
N VAL A 133 15.64 -17.46 -8.03
CA VAL A 133 16.58 -16.39 -8.37
C VAL A 133 16.86 -16.38 -9.87
N GLN A 134 17.15 -17.55 -10.46
CA GLN A 134 17.37 -17.66 -11.90
C GLN A 134 16.12 -17.29 -12.69
N GLN A 135 14.94 -17.74 -12.23
CA GLN A 135 13.67 -17.37 -12.83
C GLN A 135 13.41 -15.86 -12.78
N THR A 136 13.84 -15.19 -11.71
CA THR A 136 13.73 -13.73 -11.59
C THR A 136 14.64 -13.04 -12.61
N ILE A 137 15.89 -13.51 -12.76
CA ILE A 137 16.83 -12.98 -13.76
C ILE A 137 16.28 -13.18 -15.18
N ASP A 138 15.78 -14.38 -15.49
CA ASP A 138 15.20 -14.69 -16.79
C ASP A 138 13.99 -13.78 -17.07
N SER A 139 13.11 -13.59 -16.08
CA SER A 139 11.94 -12.71 -16.18
C SER A 139 12.34 -11.25 -16.43
N VAL A 140 13.39 -10.77 -15.77
CA VAL A 140 13.93 -9.40 -15.97
C VAL A 140 14.46 -9.20 -17.39
N ASN A 141 15.08 -10.22 -17.98
CA ASN A 141 15.68 -10.15 -19.31
C ASN A 141 14.69 -10.37 -20.46
N THR A 142 13.55 -11.03 -20.19
CA THR A 142 12.62 -11.49 -21.24
C THR A 142 11.27 -10.79 -21.21
N LEU A 143 10.77 -10.38 -20.04
CA LEU A 143 9.46 -9.73 -19.92
C LEU A 143 9.54 -8.22 -20.13
N PRO A 144 8.55 -7.61 -20.81
CA PRO A 144 8.52 -6.19 -21.05
C PRO A 144 8.48 -5.40 -19.73
N ASP A 145 9.23 -4.28 -19.69
CA ASP A 145 9.35 -3.37 -18.54
C ASP A 145 9.86 -3.97 -17.21
N MET A 146 10.19 -5.26 -17.18
CA MET A 146 10.61 -5.95 -15.96
C MET A 146 11.98 -5.46 -15.46
N GLY A 147 12.88 -5.03 -16.36
CA GLY A 147 14.12 -4.34 -15.99
C GLY A 147 13.90 -3.04 -15.22
N LYS A 148 12.95 -2.20 -15.67
CA LYS A 148 12.58 -0.97 -14.94
C LYS A 148 11.93 -1.31 -13.61
N ALA A 149 11.05 -2.32 -13.59
CA ALA A 149 10.40 -2.79 -12.36
C ALA A 149 11.40 -3.31 -11.33
N ALA A 150 12.43 -4.05 -11.75
CA ALA A 150 13.49 -4.54 -10.87
C ALA A 150 14.27 -3.39 -10.24
N ILE A 151 14.68 -2.39 -11.03
CA ILE A 151 15.37 -1.19 -10.53
C ILE A 151 14.47 -0.44 -9.54
N GLY A 152 13.21 -0.20 -9.90
CA GLY A 152 12.25 0.50 -9.06
C GLY A 152 11.93 -0.25 -7.76
N THR A 153 11.86 -1.58 -7.80
CA THR A 153 11.65 -2.43 -6.61
C THR A 153 12.88 -2.42 -5.70
N GLY A 154 14.09 -2.53 -6.28
CA GLY A 154 15.34 -2.39 -5.52
C GLY A 154 15.44 -1.04 -4.82
N LEU A 155 15.07 0.04 -5.52
CA LEU A 155 15.00 1.38 -4.95
C LEU A 155 13.97 1.47 -3.81
N LEU A 156 12.79 0.87 -3.98
CA LEU A 156 11.77 0.82 -2.93
C LEU A 156 12.29 0.13 -1.67
N PHE A 157 12.96 -1.01 -1.81
CA PHE A 157 13.51 -1.75 -0.68
C PHE A 157 14.64 -0.98 0.00
N PHE A 158 15.51 -0.33 -0.75
CA PHE A 158 16.54 0.55 -0.19
C PHE A 158 15.93 1.67 0.65
N ILE A 159 14.91 2.36 0.13
CA ILE A 159 14.21 3.43 0.85
C ILE A 159 13.49 2.88 2.09
N ALA A 160 12.86 1.71 1.97
CA ALA A 160 12.17 1.05 3.08
C ALA A 160 13.14 0.72 4.22
N LEU A 161 14.32 0.16 3.91
CA LEU A 161 15.38 -0.12 4.86
C LEU A 161 15.85 1.14 5.58
N ILE A 162 16.14 2.20 4.83
CA ILE A 162 16.54 3.51 5.39
C ILE A 162 15.44 4.12 6.27
N SER A 163 14.17 3.85 5.95
CA SER A 163 13.01 4.35 6.68
C SER A 163 12.69 3.56 7.95
N ILE A 164 13.37 2.43 8.22
CA ILE A 164 13.22 1.67 9.46
C ILE A 164 13.61 2.55 10.64
N GLY A 165 12.78 2.58 11.69
CA GLY A 165 12.94 3.50 12.80
C GLY A 165 14.30 3.44 13.52
N GLY A 166 14.98 2.28 13.52
CA GLY A 166 16.34 2.15 14.04
C GLY A 166 17.42 2.79 13.16
N ILE A 167 17.29 2.66 11.84
CA ILE A 167 18.23 3.21 10.85
C ILE A 167 17.97 4.71 10.67
N ARG A 168 16.70 5.10 10.47
CA ARG A 168 16.27 6.49 10.29
C ARG A 168 16.77 7.42 11.38
N ARG A 169 16.80 6.96 12.64
CA ARG A 169 17.27 7.74 13.79
C ARG A 169 18.77 8.07 13.75
N ARG A 170 19.54 7.40 12.89
CA ARG A 170 20.99 7.59 12.71
C ARG A 170 21.35 8.41 11.47
N ILE A 171 20.37 8.81 10.67
CA ILE A 171 20.56 9.50 9.40
C ILE A 171 20.09 10.96 9.56
N PRO A 172 20.81 11.96 9.01
CA PRO A 172 20.34 13.34 8.99
C PRO A 172 18.98 13.45 8.30
N TYR A 173 18.13 14.35 8.81
CA TYR A 173 16.78 14.52 8.26
C TYR A 173 16.81 14.84 6.76
N ASP A 174 17.71 15.73 6.34
CA ASP A 174 17.82 16.13 4.93
C ASP A 174 18.19 14.94 4.04
N THR A 175 19.16 14.12 4.44
CA THR A 175 19.53 12.91 3.69
C THR A 175 18.37 11.93 3.59
N TRP A 176 17.70 11.67 4.72
CA TRP A 176 16.52 10.80 4.72
C TRP A 176 15.42 11.35 3.82
N TYR A 177 15.17 12.66 3.86
CA TYR A 177 14.16 13.33 3.03
C TYR A 177 14.44 13.15 1.54
N HIS A 178 15.66 13.42 1.08
CA HIS A 178 16.02 13.26 -0.34
C HIS A 178 15.96 11.80 -0.80
N VAL A 179 16.44 10.86 0.04
CA VAL A 179 16.31 9.43 -0.26
C VAL A 179 14.84 9.03 -0.32
N HIS A 180 14.00 9.52 0.59
CA HIS A 180 12.58 9.20 0.61
C HIS A 180 11.85 9.78 -0.60
N LEU A 181 12.28 10.93 -1.15
CA LEU A 181 11.74 11.45 -2.41
C LEU A 181 12.01 10.54 -3.61
N LEU A 182 13.03 9.67 -3.56
CA LEU A 182 13.25 8.67 -4.61
C LEU A 182 12.12 7.64 -4.72
N THR A 183 11.16 7.63 -3.77
CA THR A 183 9.91 6.86 -3.91
C THR A 183 9.14 7.23 -5.17
N TYR A 184 9.15 8.50 -5.60
CA TYR A 184 8.51 8.92 -6.85
C TYR A 184 9.15 8.24 -8.07
N ALA A 185 10.48 8.15 -8.09
CA ALA A 185 11.20 7.45 -9.16
C ALA A 185 10.91 5.94 -9.12
N SER A 186 10.86 5.34 -7.93
CA SER A 186 10.46 3.94 -7.75
C SER A 186 9.04 3.67 -8.27
N VAL A 187 8.08 4.52 -7.93
CA VAL A 187 6.69 4.43 -8.41
C VAL A 187 6.64 4.54 -9.93
N PHE A 188 7.33 5.51 -10.53
CA PHE A 188 7.37 5.68 -11.98
C PHE A 188 7.97 4.45 -12.70
N LEU A 189 9.11 3.95 -12.22
CA LEU A 189 9.80 2.80 -12.80
C LEU A 189 9.00 1.51 -12.68
N THR A 190 8.26 1.35 -11.58
CA THR A 190 7.39 0.19 -11.34
C THR A 190 5.99 0.37 -11.94
N PHE A 191 5.61 1.51 -12.51
CA PHE A 191 4.24 1.66 -13.04
C PHE A 191 4.02 0.82 -14.30
N TRP A 192 4.97 0.86 -15.25
CA TRP A 192 4.78 0.28 -16.58
C TRP A 192 4.56 -1.24 -16.58
N HIS A 193 5.29 -1.99 -15.75
CA HIS A 193 5.11 -3.46 -15.67
C HIS A 193 3.70 -3.86 -15.21
N GLN A 194 3.03 -3.02 -14.42
CA GLN A 194 1.66 -3.30 -13.97
C GLN A 194 0.73 -3.35 -15.17
N ILE A 195 0.89 -2.42 -16.12
CA ILE A 195 0.04 -2.31 -17.29
C ILE A 195 0.41 -3.33 -18.38
N THR A 196 1.70 -3.60 -18.58
CA THR A 196 2.16 -4.49 -19.66
C THR A 196 2.16 -5.96 -19.29
N THR A 197 2.36 -6.29 -18.01
CA THR A 197 2.45 -7.68 -17.53
C THR A 197 1.29 -8.07 -16.61
N GLY A 198 0.49 -7.11 -16.14
CA GLY A 198 -0.69 -7.40 -15.32
C GLY A 198 -1.84 -7.93 -16.17
N ASN A 199 -2.12 -9.22 -16.05
CA ASN A 199 -3.23 -9.90 -16.74
C ASN A 199 -4.58 -9.18 -16.53
N GLU A 200 -4.82 -8.66 -15.33
CA GLU A 200 -6.04 -7.93 -14.96
C GLU A 200 -6.24 -6.64 -15.76
N PHE A 201 -5.16 -6.04 -16.28
CA PHE A 201 -5.23 -4.80 -17.08
C PHE A 201 -5.20 -5.07 -18.60
N ALA A 202 -4.81 -6.28 -19.00
CA ALA A 202 -4.82 -6.71 -20.40
C ALA A 202 -6.25 -7.05 -20.87
N VAL A 203 -7.08 -7.58 -19.98
CA VAL A 203 -8.43 -8.07 -20.31
C VAL A 203 -9.51 -7.01 -20.05
N GLU A 204 -9.33 -6.14 -19.06
CA GLU A 204 -10.35 -5.18 -18.62
C GLU A 204 -9.95 -3.71 -18.82
N PRO A 205 -10.47 -3.02 -19.87
CA PRO A 205 -10.18 -1.60 -20.12
C PRO A 205 -10.60 -0.68 -18.97
N ALA A 206 -11.70 -1.00 -18.28
CA ALA A 206 -12.19 -0.22 -17.15
C ALA A 206 -11.22 -0.27 -15.95
N ALA A 207 -10.61 -1.42 -15.71
CA ALA A 207 -9.58 -1.58 -14.67
C ALA A 207 -8.36 -0.71 -14.99
N LYS A 208 -7.95 -0.68 -16.25
CA LYS A 208 -6.83 0.14 -16.72
C LYS A 208 -7.11 1.64 -16.56
N THR A 209 -8.29 2.13 -16.92
CA THR A 209 -8.70 3.53 -16.70
C THR A 209 -8.74 3.90 -15.21
N PHE A 210 -9.28 3.01 -14.36
CA PHE A 210 -9.27 3.24 -12.92
C PHE A 210 -7.84 3.32 -12.37
N TRP A 211 -6.94 2.46 -12.83
CA TRP A 211 -5.53 2.46 -12.43
C TRP A 211 -4.79 3.72 -12.87
N TYR A 212 -5.02 4.17 -14.11
CA TYR A 212 -4.52 5.46 -14.59
C TYR A 212 -5.00 6.63 -13.72
N GLY A 213 -6.29 6.65 -13.36
CA GLY A 213 -6.85 7.66 -12.46
C GLY A 213 -6.23 7.67 -11.06
N LEU A 214 -5.85 6.51 -10.52
CA LEU A 214 -5.16 6.41 -9.22
C LEU A 214 -3.75 7.01 -9.25
N TYR A 215 -3.02 6.82 -10.35
CA TYR A 215 -1.64 7.28 -10.50
C TYR A 215 -1.53 8.65 -11.18
N GLY A 216 -2.63 9.19 -11.73
CA GLY A 216 -2.67 10.49 -12.40
C GLY A 216 -1.95 10.52 -13.75
N VAL A 217 -1.85 9.37 -14.42
CA VAL A 217 -1.19 9.18 -15.72
C VAL A 217 -2.23 9.06 -16.82
#